data_AF-A0AAV0VFP3-F1
#
_entry.id   AF-A0AAV0VFP3-F1
#
_cell.length_a   1.000
_cell.length_b   1.000
_cell.length_c   1.000
_cell.angle_alpha   90.00
_cell.angle_beta   90.00
_cell.angle_gamma   90.00
#
_symmetry.space_group_name_H-M   'P 1'
#
loop_
_entity.id
_entity.type
_entity.pdbx_description
1 polymer ?
#
loop_
_entity_poly.entity_id
_entity_poly.type
_entity_poly.pdbx_seq_one_letter_code
_entity_poly.pdbx_strand_id
1 'polypeptide(L)'
;MNSLGLEYGSSSSDEEDAASPPKTQTQSVGYRQQRLHWVADNETQQRIERFLWVQHERGQDFQTTLQDKKEVRNPYILEKVVEYFRIDELQSNLSPHKFDPHGLPLHEYTDVLTMEQKKRADARAQRQLQQRRDGADPRQLQFISPNALS
;
A
#
# COMPACT_ATOMS: atom_id res chain seq x y z
N MET A 1 18.17 32.83 -47.51
CA MET A 1 19.25 31.86 -47.71
C MET A 1 18.67 30.47 -47.50
N ASN A 2 18.69 29.70 -48.59
CA ASN A 2 18.63 28.25 -48.74
C ASN A 2 17.41 27.48 -48.19
N SER A 3 16.50 27.21 -49.12
CA SER A 3 15.62 26.04 -49.17
C SER A 3 16.43 24.80 -49.58
N LEU A 4 16.45 23.76 -48.74
CA LEU A 4 16.90 22.39 -49.02
C LEU A 4 16.02 21.51 -48.11
N GLY A 5 15.04 20.73 -48.58
CA GLY A 5 15.19 19.64 -49.54
C GLY A 5 15.29 18.33 -48.75
N LEU A 6 14.19 17.82 -48.20
CA LEU A 6 14.14 16.47 -47.64
C LEU A 6 13.48 15.57 -48.69
N GLU A 7 14.33 14.83 -49.41
CA GLU A 7 13.94 13.81 -50.37
C GLU A 7 13.27 12.62 -49.68
N TYR A 8 12.23 12.13 -50.35
CA TYR A 8 11.62 10.83 -50.09
C TYR A 8 12.57 9.72 -50.53
N GLY A 9 12.94 8.84 -49.59
CA GLY A 9 13.48 7.51 -49.87
C GLY A 9 12.42 6.46 -49.58
N SER A 10 11.88 5.87 -50.64
CA SER A 10 10.94 4.74 -50.60
C SER A 10 11.68 3.42 -50.34
N SER A 11 11.07 2.59 -49.48
CA SER A 11 10.96 1.13 -49.55
C SER A 11 12.25 0.26 -49.50
N SER A 12 12.41 -0.48 -48.40
CA SER A 12 12.76 -1.91 -48.47
C SER A 12 11.85 -2.67 -47.52
N SER A 13 10.91 -3.43 -48.10
CA SER A 13 10.21 -4.50 -47.43
C SER A 13 11.16 -5.68 -47.42
N ASP A 14 11.70 -6.02 -46.26
CA ASP A 14 12.35 -7.31 -46.06
C ASP A 14 11.62 -8.05 -44.94
N GLU A 15 11.34 -9.31 -45.26
CA GLU A 15 10.39 -10.19 -44.61
C GLU A 15 10.84 -10.66 -43.21
N GLU A 16 9.83 -10.99 -42.41
CA GLU A 16 9.79 -12.16 -41.51
C GLU A 16 11.12 -12.54 -40.83
N ASP A 17 11.32 -12.09 -39.59
CA ASP A 17 11.90 -12.99 -38.60
C ASP A 17 11.05 -12.92 -37.33
N ALA A 18 10.29 -13.98 -37.11
CA ALA A 18 9.43 -14.16 -35.95
C ALA A 18 10.32 -14.18 -34.71
N ALA A 19 10.53 -12.99 -34.12
CA ALA A 19 11.20 -12.84 -32.84
C ALA A 19 10.44 -13.67 -31.80
N SER A 20 10.96 -14.86 -31.52
CA SER A 20 10.57 -15.67 -30.37
C SER A 20 10.48 -14.76 -29.15
N PRO A 21 9.40 -14.83 -28.36
CA PRO A 21 9.32 -14.08 -27.12
C PRO A 21 10.57 -14.38 -26.29
N PRO A 22 11.17 -13.39 -25.62
CA PRO A 22 12.40 -13.59 -24.88
C PRO A 22 12.19 -14.74 -23.91
N LYS A 23 13.01 -15.79 -24.05
CA LYS A 23 13.04 -16.90 -23.10
C LYS A 23 13.29 -16.28 -21.74
N THR A 24 12.26 -16.22 -20.90
CA THR A 24 12.39 -15.81 -19.50
C THR A 24 13.32 -16.83 -18.85
N GLN A 25 14.60 -16.47 -18.80
CA GLN A 25 15.58 -17.17 -18.00
C GLN A 25 15.21 -16.84 -16.56
N THR A 26 14.37 -17.67 -15.95
CA THR A 26 14.11 -17.62 -14.51
C THR A 26 15.45 -17.85 -13.84
N GLN A 27 16.15 -16.77 -13.53
CA GLN A 27 17.34 -16.82 -12.70
C GLN A 27 16.88 -17.38 -11.37
N SER A 28 17.31 -18.61 -11.08
CA SER A 28 17.15 -19.21 -9.77
C SER A 28 17.92 -18.34 -8.79
N VAL A 29 17.22 -17.41 -8.14
CA VAL A 29 17.77 -16.66 -7.02
C VAL A 29 18.10 -17.71 -5.96
N GLY A 30 19.40 -18.01 -5.83
CA GLY A 30 19.91 -19.04 -4.95
C GLY A 30 19.65 -18.66 -3.50
N TYR A 31 18.52 -19.08 -2.95
CA TYR A 31 18.34 -19.09 -1.51
C TYR A 31 19.35 -20.08 -0.95
N ARG A 32 20.35 -19.54 -0.24
CA ARG A 32 21.28 -20.28 0.61
C ARG A 32 20.44 -21.24 1.45
N GLN A 33 20.50 -22.54 1.10
CA GLN A 33 19.80 -23.60 1.79
C GLN A 33 20.46 -23.79 3.16
N GLN A 34 20.19 -22.88 4.09
CA GLN A 34 20.18 -23.27 5.49
C GLN A 34 19.05 -24.26 5.59
N ARG A 35 19.39 -25.55 5.64
CA ARG A 35 18.45 -26.63 5.90
C ARG A 35 17.98 -26.42 7.34
N LEU A 36 17.00 -25.53 7.51
CA LEU A 36 16.30 -25.35 8.75
C LEU A 36 15.70 -26.72 9.08
N HIS A 37 16.06 -27.28 10.22
CA HIS A 37 15.52 -28.55 10.70
C HIS A 37 14.09 -28.38 11.20
N TRP A 38 13.29 -27.53 10.58
CA TRP A 38 11.85 -27.60 10.75
C TRP A 38 11.37 -28.78 9.89
N VAL A 39 11.65 -29.99 10.37
CA VAL A 39 10.98 -31.18 9.86
C VAL A 39 9.52 -30.95 10.21
N ALA A 40 8.70 -30.74 9.18
CA ALA A 40 7.26 -30.71 9.34
C ALA A 40 6.84 -31.96 10.12
N ASP A 41 5.84 -31.84 10.99
CA ASP A 41 5.33 -32.99 11.74
C ASP A 41 5.05 -34.16 10.79
N ASN A 42 5.29 -35.39 11.26
CA ASN A 42 5.28 -36.58 10.40
C ASN A 42 3.93 -36.74 9.68
N GLU A 43 2.83 -36.38 10.33
CA GLU A 43 1.51 -36.39 9.71
C GLU A 43 1.38 -35.38 8.56
N THR A 44 1.88 -34.16 8.77
CA THR A 44 1.88 -33.10 7.74
C THR A 44 2.70 -33.52 6.54
N GLN A 45 3.87 -34.10 6.78
CA GLN A 45 4.76 -34.59 5.74
C GLN A 45 4.07 -35.68 4.91
N GLN A 46 3.43 -36.67 5.55
CA GLN A 46 2.68 -37.72 4.85
C GLN A 46 1.52 -37.17 4.02
N ARG A 47 0.80 -36.15 4.51
CA ARG A 47 -0.30 -35.52 3.78
C ARG A 47 0.20 -34.80 2.53
N ILE A 48 1.33 -34.09 2.64
CA ILE A 48 1.97 -33.40 1.51
C ILE A 48 2.44 -34.43 0.48
N GLU A 49 3.15 -35.47 0.90
CA GLU A 49 3.63 -36.54 0.02
C GLU A 49 2.47 -37.21 -0.73
N ARG A 50 1.39 -37.52 -0.02
CA ARG A 50 0.17 -38.09 -0.62
C ARG A 50 -0.45 -37.15 -1.65
N PHE A 51 -0.55 -35.86 -1.33
CA PHE A 51 -1.08 -34.87 -2.25
C PHE A 51 -0.24 -34.77 -3.52
N LEU A 52 1.09 -34.67 -3.39
CA LEU A 52 2.01 -34.59 -4.53
C LEU A 52 1.93 -35.83 -5.42
N TRP A 53 1.87 -37.03 -4.82
CA TRP A 53 1.70 -38.28 -5.57
C TRP A 53 0.40 -38.27 -6.40
N VAL A 54 -0.73 -37.87 -5.81
CA VAL A 54 -2.01 -37.80 -6.53
C VAL A 54 -1.98 -36.78 -7.67
N GLN A 55 -1.33 -35.62 -7.48
CA GLN A 55 -1.19 -34.61 -8.55
C GLN A 55 -0.38 -35.17 -9.72
N HIS A 56 0.74 -35.84 -9.43
CA HIS A 56 1.60 -36.46 -10.42
C HIS A 56 0.85 -37.52 -11.25
N GLU A 57 0.14 -38.45 -10.59
CA GLU A 57 -0.63 -39.50 -11.27
C GLU A 57 -1.75 -38.96 -12.17
N ARG A 58 -2.34 -37.81 -11.82
CA ARG A 58 -3.39 -37.16 -12.61
C ARG A 58 -2.84 -36.31 -13.75
N GLY A 59 -1.54 -36.06 -13.79
CA GLY A 59 -0.93 -35.13 -14.74
C GLY A 59 -1.46 -33.70 -14.60
N GLN A 60 -1.97 -33.32 -13.43
CA GLN A 60 -2.53 -31.99 -13.17
C GLN A 60 -1.55 -31.15 -12.35
N ASP A 61 -1.32 -29.92 -12.78
CA ASP A 61 -0.61 -28.94 -11.97
C ASP A 61 -1.58 -28.31 -10.97
N PHE A 62 -1.17 -28.30 -9.71
CA PHE A 62 -1.95 -27.67 -8.65
C PHE A 62 -2.11 -26.16 -8.90
N GLN A 63 -1.08 -25.51 -9.43
CA GLN A 63 -1.09 -24.07 -9.64
C GLN A 63 -2.14 -23.67 -10.67
N THR A 64 -2.24 -24.38 -11.80
CA THR A 64 -3.27 -24.12 -12.82
C THR A 64 -4.67 -24.36 -12.25
N THR A 65 -4.86 -25.50 -11.58
CA THR A 65 -6.14 -25.84 -10.92
C THR A 65 -6.56 -24.81 -9.88
N LEU A 66 -5.59 -24.22 -9.17
CA LEU A 66 -5.83 -23.18 -8.18
C LEU A 66 -6.23 -21.85 -8.84
N GLN A 67 -5.55 -21.46 -9.93
CA GLN A 67 -5.83 -20.24 -10.69
C GLN A 67 -7.19 -20.25 -11.39
N ASP A 68 -7.69 -21.43 -11.79
CA ASP A 68 -9.01 -21.53 -12.43
C ASP A 68 -10.17 -21.21 -11.48
N LYS A 69 -9.98 -21.43 -10.17
CA LYS A 69 -10.98 -21.15 -9.14
C LYS A 69 -11.34 -19.66 -9.11
N LYS A 70 -12.63 -19.38 -9.22
CA LYS A 70 -13.16 -18.01 -9.22
C LYS A 70 -12.80 -17.24 -7.94
N GLU A 71 -12.74 -17.94 -6.82
CA GLU A 71 -12.42 -17.35 -5.50
C GLU A 71 -10.97 -16.88 -5.45
N VAL A 72 -10.05 -17.62 -6.08
CA VAL A 72 -8.63 -17.28 -6.11
C VAL A 72 -8.35 -16.13 -7.09
N ARG A 73 -9.16 -16.00 -8.16
CA ARG A 73 -9.11 -14.86 -9.10
C ARG A 73 -9.72 -13.58 -8.53
N ASN A 74 -10.35 -13.62 -7.36
CA ASN A 74 -10.85 -12.42 -6.70
C ASN A 74 -9.66 -11.55 -6.23
N PRO A 75 -9.54 -10.28 -6.66
CA PRO A 75 -8.47 -9.40 -6.17
C PRO A 75 -8.47 -9.23 -4.64
N TYR A 76 -9.59 -9.50 -3.97
CA TYR A 76 -9.73 -9.42 -2.52
C TYR A 76 -9.58 -10.78 -1.80
N ILE A 77 -9.08 -11.84 -2.46
CA ILE A 77 -8.89 -13.15 -1.81
C ILE A 77 -7.93 -13.08 -0.63
N LEU A 78 -6.90 -12.23 -0.71
CA LEU A 78 -5.88 -12.13 0.34
C LEU A 78 -6.46 -11.57 1.64
N GLU A 79 -7.42 -10.64 1.58
CA GLU A 79 -8.13 -10.16 2.77
C GLU A 79 -8.85 -11.31 3.49
N LYS A 80 -9.44 -12.24 2.72
CA LYS A 80 -10.09 -13.43 3.28
C LYS A 80 -9.10 -14.43 3.85
N VAL A 81 -7.92 -14.56 3.27
CA VAL A 81 -6.83 -15.38 3.82
C VAL A 81 -6.36 -14.80 5.16
N VAL A 82 -6.11 -13.49 5.22
CA VAL A 82 -5.73 -12.78 6.45
C VAL A 82 -6.79 -12.98 7.53
N GLU A 83 -8.06 -12.75 7.21
CA GLU A 83 -9.19 -12.92 8.12
C GLU A 83 -9.33 -14.37 8.62
N TYR A 84 -9.26 -15.35 7.70
CA TYR A 84 -9.47 -16.76 8.02
C TYR A 84 -8.35 -17.33 8.90
N PHE A 85 -7.09 -17.05 8.55
CA PHE A 85 -5.93 -17.53 9.31
C PHE A 85 -5.55 -16.62 10.47
N ARG A 86 -6.27 -15.50 10.66
CA ARG A 86 -5.99 -14.48 11.68
C ARG A 86 -4.53 -14.03 11.64
N ILE A 87 -4.06 -13.75 10.44
CA ILE A 87 -2.69 -13.29 10.22
C ILE A 87 -2.57 -11.87 10.76
N ASP A 88 -1.58 -11.64 11.61
CA ASP A 88 -1.20 -10.28 12.00
C ASP A 88 -0.41 -9.65 10.86
N GLU A 89 -1.05 -8.71 10.16
CA GLU A 89 -0.49 -8.04 8.98
C GLU A 89 0.74 -7.19 9.30
N LEU A 90 0.91 -6.78 10.55
CA LEU A 90 2.05 -5.99 11.00
C LEU A 90 3.17 -6.87 11.58
N GLN A 91 2.95 -8.19 11.71
CA GLN A 91 3.91 -9.09 12.33
C GLN A 91 5.26 -9.10 11.59
N SER A 92 6.33 -9.21 12.39
CA SER A 92 7.68 -9.40 11.90
C SER A 92 8.20 -10.81 12.17
N ASN A 93 9.14 -11.27 11.35
CA ASN A 93 9.94 -12.46 11.62
C ASN A 93 11.04 -12.21 12.68
N LEU A 94 11.17 -10.97 13.17
CA LEU A 94 12.09 -10.59 14.23
C LEU A 94 11.47 -10.82 15.61
N SER A 95 12.30 -11.07 16.61
CA SER A 95 11.84 -11.12 18.00
C SER A 95 11.34 -9.73 18.44
N PRO A 96 10.28 -9.63 19.26
CA PRO A 96 9.71 -8.36 19.72
C PRO A 96 10.73 -7.42 20.38
N HIS A 97 11.75 -7.97 21.07
CA HIS A 97 12.81 -7.14 21.67
C HIS A 97 13.66 -6.39 20.64
N LYS A 98 13.72 -6.87 19.39
CA LYS A 98 14.44 -6.22 18.28
C LYS A 98 13.54 -5.28 17.52
N PHE A 99 12.29 -5.69 17.33
CA PHE A 99 11.31 -4.92 16.61
C PHE A 99 9.92 -5.38 17.06
N ASP A 100 9.21 -4.48 17.74
CA ASP A 100 7.81 -4.66 18.08
C ASP A 100 6.96 -3.75 17.19
N PRO A 101 6.27 -4.31 16.17
CA PRO A 101 5.40 -3.52 15.31
C PRO A 101 4.22 -2.89 16.05
N HIS A 102 3.87 -3.40 17.23
CA HIS A 102 2.79 -2.90 18.09
C HIS A 102 3.32 -2.12 19.30
N GLY A 103 4.62 -1.83 19.33
CA GLY A 103 5.27 -1.20 20.48
C GLY A 103 4.96 0.28 20.66
N LEU A 104 4.30 0.92 19.69
CA LEU A 104 3.96 2.34 19.74
C LEU A 104 2.80 2.57 20.74
N PRO A 105 2.92 3.49 21.70
CA PRO A 105 1.83 3.78 22.63
C PRO A 105 0.69 4.54 21.93
N LEU A 106 -0.55 4.34 22.40
CA LEU A 106 -1.76 4.85 21.76
C LEU A 106 -1.75 6.37 21.44
N HIS A 107 -1.12 7.17 22.29
CA HIS A 107 -1.10 8.63 22.14
C HIS A 107 -0.16 9.12 21.02
N GLU A 108 0.72 8.27 20.52
CA GLU A 108 1.64 8.58 19.43
C GLU A 108 1.07 8.22 18.05
N TYR A 109 -0.10 7.57 18.00
CA TYR A 109 -0.77 7.29 16.73
C TYR A 109 -1.27 8.58 16.07
N THR A 110 -1.15 8.61 14.75
CA THR A 110 -1.52 9.77 13.91
C THR A 110 -2.92 10.27 14.17
N ASP A 111 -3.87 9.35 14.37
CA ASP A 111 -5.27 9.69 14.57
C ASP A 111 -5.48 10.42 15.89
N VAL A 112 -4.84 9.94 16.95
CA VAL A 112 -4.88 10.54 18.29
C VAL A 112 -4.18 11.90 18.29
N LEU A 113 -3.01 12.00 17.67
CA LEU A 113 -2.28 13.25 17.51
C LEU A 113 -3.10 14.29 16.75
N THR A 114 -3.72 13.89 15.63
CA THR A 114 -4.54 14.78 14.80
C THR A 114 -5.77 15.27 15.57
N MET A 115 -6.44 14.37 16.30
CA MET A 115 -7.56 14.74 17.18
C MET A 115 -7.14 15.76 18.23
N GLU A 116 -6.00 15.55 18.89
CA GLU A 116 -5.52 16.46 19.92
C GLU A 116 -5.08 17.81 19.36
N GLN A 117 -4.42 17.82 18.20
CA GLN A 117 -4.04 19.04 17.48
C GLN A 117 -5.26 19.86 17.09
N LYS A 118 -6.30 19.21 16.54
CA LYS A 118 -7.58 19.85 16.20
C LYS A 118 -8.24 20.46 17.44
N LYS A 119 -8.34 19.70 18.54
CA LYS A 119 -8.90 20.19 19.81
C LYS A 119 -8.16 21.42 20.32
N ARG A 120 -6.82 21.45 20.24
CA ARG A 120 -6.02 22.63 20.63
C ARG A 120 -6.25 23.82 19.69
N ALA A 121 -6.39 23.58 18.39
CA ALA A 121 -6.69 24.62 17.41
C ALA A 121 -8.07 25.26 17.66
N ASP A 122 -9.09 24.43 17.86
CA ASP A 122 -10.46 24.88 18.15
C ASP A 122 -10.52 25.70 19.44
N ALA A 123 -9.83 25.24 20.51
CA ALA A 123 -9.75 25.98 21.77
C ALA A 123 -9.01 27.34 21.62
N ARG A 124 -8.03 27.44 20.71
CA ARG A 124 -7.39 28.74 20.40
C ARG A 124 -8.34 29.65 19.62
N ALA A 125 -9.04 29.12 18.62
CA ALA A 125 -10.00 29.87 17.82
C ALA A 125 -11.16 30.41 18.68
N GLN A 126 -11.72 29.58 19.57
CA GLN A 126 -12.77 29.99 20.51
C GLN A 126 -12.31 31.11 21.43
N ARG A 127 -11.10 31.02 22.00
CA ARG A 127 -10.53 32.09 22.84
C ARG A 127 -10.35 33.39 22.07
N GLN A 128 -9.88 33.33 20.83
CA GLN A 128 -9.76 34.53 19.99
C GLN A 128 -11.13 35.14 19.68
N LEU A 129 -12.13 34.32 19.36
CA LEU A 129 -13.49 34.80 19.14
C LEU A 129 -14.07 35.46 20.40
N GLN A 130 -13.89 34.83 21.56
CA GLN A 130 -14.32 35.39 22.84
C GLN A 130 -13.64 36.74 23.11
N GLN A 131 -12.31 36.84 22.92
CA GLN A 131 -11.58 38.10 23.04
C GLN A 131 -12.07 39.18 22.07
N ARG A 132 -12.43 38.81 20.82
CA ARG A 132 -13.01 39.77 19.86
C ARG A 132 -14.40 40.23 20.26
N ARG A 133 -15.18 39.37 20.93
CA ARG A 133 -16.52 39.71 21.45
C ARG A 133 -16.41 40.60 22.69
N ASP A 134 -15.50 40.27 23.61
CA ASP A 134 -15.30 41.01 24.86
C ASP A 134 -14.55 42.33 24.64
N GLY A 135 -13.69 42.41 23.61
CA GLY A 135 -12.99 43.63 23.18
C GLY A 135 -13.83 44.56 22.28
N ALA A 136 -15.07 44.19 21.95
CA ALA A 136 -16.02 45.09 21.30
C ALA A 136 -16.70 45.96 22.37
N ASP A 137 -15.98 46.98 22.85
CA ASP A 137 -16.53 48.00 23.74
C ASP A 137 -17.69 48.74 23.01
N PRO A 138 -18.91 48.84 23.58
CA PRO A 138 -20.03 49.59 22.99
C PRO A 138 -19.77 51.11 22.90
N ARG A 139 -18.63 51.61 23.39
CA ARG A 139 -18.23 53.02 23.35
C ARG A 139 -17.37 53.38 22.13
N GLN A 140 -17.70 52.88 20.94
CA GLN A 140 -17.19 53.53 19.72
C GLN A 140 -17.72 54.98 19.68
N LEU A 141 -16.91 55.89 20.21
CA LEU A 141 -17.07 57.33 20.14
C LEU A 141 -17.18 57.70 18.66
N GLN A 142 -18.40 58.01 18.21
CA GLN A 142 -18.58 58.72 16.95
C GLN A 142 -17.92 60.09 17.12
N PHE A 143 -16.80 60.31 16.42
CA PHE A 143 -16.26 61.64 16.24
C PHE A 143 -17.22 62.41 15.33
N ILE A 144 -18.16 63.13 15.94
CA ILE A 144 -18.95 64.14 15.24
C ILE A 144 -17.99 65.28 14.93
N SER A 145 -17.63 65.43 13.66
CA SER A 145 -16.81 66.54 13.18
C SER A 145 -17.60 67.85 13.34
N PRO A 146 -17.04 68.90 13.95
CA PRO A 146 -17.78 70.13 14.27
C PRO A 146 -18.09 71.03 13.06
N ASN A 147 -17.91 70.56 11.82
CA ASN A 147 -18.01 71.40 10.62
C ASN A 147 -19.28 71.16 9.80
N ALA A 148 -20.44 71.12 10.47
CA ALA A 148 -21.74 70.88 9.83
C ALA A 148 -22.81 71.95 10.16
N LEU A 149 -22.38 73.19 10.47
CA LEU A 149 -23.28 74.34 10.53
C LEU A 149 -22.58 75.57 9.92
N SER A 150 -22.77 75.76 8.62
CA SER A 150 -22.79 77.08 7.98
C SER A 150 -23.72 77.07 6.79
#